data_AF-A0A143HFJ2-F1
#
_entry.id   AF-A0A143HFJ2-F1
#
_cell.length_a   1.000
_cell.length_b   1.000
_cell.length_c   1.000
_cell.angle_alpha   90.00
_cell.angle_beta   90.00
_cell.angle_gamma   90.00
#
_symmetry.space_group_name_H-M   'P 1'
#
loop_
_entity.id
_entity.type
_entity.pdbx_description
1 polymer ?
#
loop_
_entity_poly.entity_id
_entity_poly.type
_entity_poly.pdbx_seq_one_letter_code
_entity_poly.pdbx_strand_id
1 'polypeptide(L)'
;MKYSAKILSCFVAVGLLTACSSNTDKSADHQNDDENTQKTGQVAKSDNDKKTNETGSTNTLGGTEPEADTEKANKVEGQGNKSSDDSSSSTSKTGKEVENTNSSVVESIRKQIKTNLPVMLPTNLPVEGGKYLTAKVQSNNNNYSVVYYQTDKEVPINDESVKKLSKDDVIAKFTGHQYASTGEASDQIGFEEYSKAGGEKVDLGHNITGYQDAGAGSLWIGWNEGRWSLAARTSTDKPKDGLELAKKAVNYLEDNTLPAPKDHGMIHLSAKESSGNFVKWQNNGVVYSLERIEDSMDMLKTATSVKKD
;
A
#
# COMPACT_ATOMS: atom_id res chain seq x y z
N MET A 1 13.79 50.56 -12.10
CA MET A 1 12.35 50.91 -12.13
C MET A 1 11.68 50.16 -10.99
N LYS A 2 11.01 50.91 -10.10
CA LYS A 2 10.59 50.49 -8.77
C LYS A 2 9.24 49.76 -8.86
N TYR A 3 9.15 48.53 -8.36
CA TYR A 3 7.87 47.90 -8.08
C TYR A 3 7.64 47.85 -6.57
N SER A 4 6.46 48.33 -6.20
CA SER A 4 6.02 48.68 -4.86
C SER A 4 5.63 47.46 -4.04
N ALA A 5 6.05 47.46 -2.77
CA ALA A 5 5.56 46.55 -1.75
C ALA A 5 4.07 46.77 -1.48
N LYS A 6 3.31 45.69 -1.30
CA LYS A 6 2.04 45.69 -0.57
C LYS A 6 2.11 44.60 0.51
N ILE A 7 2.23 45.08 1.73
CA ILE A 7 2.00 44.37 2.98
C ILE A 7 0.49 44.12 3.07
N LEU A 8 0.06 42.88 3.32
CA LEU A 8 -1.29 42.62 3.83
C LEU A 8 -1.20 41.72 5.05
N SER A 9 -1.85 42.23 6.10
CA SER A 9 -1.71 41.90 7.51
C SER A 9 -2.36 40.56 7.88
N CYS A 10 -1.69 39.83 8.77
CA CYS A 10 -2.29 38.77 9.59
C CYS A 10 -3.44 39.34 10.42
N PHE A 11 -4.57 38.65 10.44
CA PHE A 11 -5.56 38.73 11.51
C PHE A 11 -5.74 37.32 12.09
N VAL A 12 -5.16 37.12 13.27
CA VAL A 12 -5.45 36.00 14.16
C VAL A 12 -6.72 36.37 14.91
N ALA A 13 -7.82 35.66 14.66
CA ALA A 13 -9.04 35.75 15.46
C ALA A 13 -9.11 34.54 16.40
N VAL A 14 -8.76 34.78 17.67
CA VAL A 14 -9.00 33.88 18.79
C VAL A 14 -10.48 34.01 19.18
N GLY A 15 -11.25 32.96 18.93
CA GLY A 15 -12.65 32.85 19.36
C GLY A 15 -12.73 32.06 20.67
N LEU A 16 -13.05 32.76 21.75
CA LEU A 16 -13.28 32.25 23.09
C LEU A 16 -14.50 31.31 23.16
N LEU A 17 -14.32 30.13 23.74
CA LEU A 17 -15.42 29.28 24.23
C LEU A 17 -16.01 29.94 25.48
N THR A 18 -17.30 30.30 25.40
CA THR A 18 -18.09 30.69 26.58
C THR A 18 -19.27 29.75 26.69
N ALA A 19 -19.32 29.03 27.81
CA ALA A 19 -20.41 28.15 28.19
C ALA A 19 -21.56 28.96 28.81
N CYS A 20 -22.81 28.54 28.60
CA CYS A 20 -23.90 28.77 29.53
C CYS A 20 -24.81 27.53 29.62
N SER A 21 -25.27 27.32 30.84
CA SER A 21 -25.84 26.13 31.45
C SER A 21 -27.36 26.24 31.58
N SER A 22 -28.05 25.10 31.70
CA SER A 22 -29.21 24.96 32.59
C SER A 22 -29.52 23.48 32.86
N ASN A 23 -29.33 23.01 34.10
CA ASN A 23 -30.43 22.53 34.95
C ASN A 23 -29.93 21.98 36.31
N THR A 24 -30.38 22.69 37.35
CA THR A 24 -30.85 22.28 38.68
C THR A 24 -30.56 20.86 39.16
N ASP A 25 -29.82 20.73 40.28
CA ASP A 25 -30.35 20.05 41.47
C ASP A 25 -29.58 20.38 42.76
N LYS A 26 -30.28 20.15 43.87
CA LYS A 26 -30.18 20.72 45.22
C LYS A 26 -29.09 20.14 46.14
N SER A 27 -28.58 21.03 47.01
CA SER A 27 -28.42 20.95 48.48
C SER A 27 -27.16 20.37 49.13
N ALA A 28 -26.76 21.10 50.19
CA ALA A 28 -25.95 20.79 51.37
C ALA A 28 -24.42 20.69 51.18
N ASP A 29 -23.54 21.17 52.04
CA ASP A 29 -23.53 22.07 53.20
C ASP A 29 -22.02 22.32 53.54
N HIS A 30 -21.73 23.34 54.35
CA HIS A 30 -20.50 23.58 55.12
C HIS A 30 -19.20 24.11 54.48
N GLN A 31 -19.11 25.44 54.54
CA GLN A 31 -18.06 26.32 55.06
C GLN A 31 -16.74 25.79 55.69
N ASN A 32 -15.69 26.59 55.37
CA ASN A 32 -14.55 27.08 56.16
C ASN A 32 -13.15 26.48 55.92
N ASP A 33 -12.35 27.27 55.19
CA ASP A 33 -11.17 28.05 55.61
C ASP A 33 -9.91 27.40 56.19
N ASP A 34 -8.81 28.06 55.81
CA ASP A 34 -7.48 28.14 56.42
C ASP A 34 -6.52 26.96 56.23
N GLU A 35 -5.21 27.12 56.11
CA GLU A 35 -4.28 28.18 55.73
C GLU A 35 -2.90 27.47 55.73
N ASN A 36 -1.92 28.01 55.00
CA ASN A 36 -0.50 28.03 55.40
C ASN A 36 0.34 26.72 55.38
N THR A 37 1.39 26.69 54.54
CA THR A 37 2.80 26.93 54.94
C THR A 37 3.81 26.26 54.00
N GLN A 38 4.77 27.06 53.55
CA GLN A 38 5.98 26.73 52.80
C GLN A 38 6.95 25.80 53.56
N LYS A 39 7.73 24.94 52.86
CA LYS A 39 9.21 24.93 53.00
C LYS A 39 9.97 24.09 51.95
N THR A 40 10.93 24.78 51.36
CA THR A 40 12.19 24.41 50.69
C THR A 40 12.96 23.15 51.16
N GLY A 41 13.71 22.53 50.24
CA GLY A 41 15.09 22.07 50.53
C GLY A 41 15.65 20.81 49.82
N GLN A 42 16.56 21.05 48.86
CA GLN A 42 17.85 20.34 48.59
C GLN A 42 17.97 18.89 48.04
N VAL A 43 18.49 18.85 46.79
CA VAL A 43 19.67 18.13 46.23
C VAL A 43 20.43 17.11 47.10
N ALA A 44 20.70 15.91 46.54
CA ALA A 44 22.03 15.25 46.57
C ALA A 44 22.15 14.06 45.58
N LYS A 45 23.24 14.09 44.79
CA LYS A 45 23.85 12.96 44.06
C LYS A 45 24.46 11.95 45.04
N SER A 46 24.62 10.70 44.60
CA SER A 46 25.75 9.86 45.02
C SER A 46 26.21 8.95 43.89
N ASP A 47 27.45 9.14 43.47
CA ASP A 47 28.29 8.13 42.82
C ASP A 47 28.78 7.13 43.89
N ASN A 48 29.04 5.87 43.51
CA ASN A 48 30.27 5.19 43.95
C ASN A 48 30.67 4.01 43.05
N ASP A 49 31.95 4.01 42.72
CA ASP A 49 32.76 3.03 42.01
C ASP A 49 32.85 1.66 42.71
N LYS A 50 33.19 0.61 41.92
CA LYS A 50 34.51 -0.09 41.98
C LYS A 50 34.50 -1.56 41.47
N LYS A 51 35.02 -1.72 40.23
CA LYS A 51 36.21 -2.54 39.84
C LYS A 51 36.15 -4.09 39.66
N THR A 52 36.48 -4.46 38.41
CA THR A 52 37.38 -5.55 37.91
C THR A 52 37.09 -7.03 38.17
N ASN A 53 37.07 -7.81 37.08
CA ASN A 53 38.25 -8.59 36.68
C ASN A 53 38.27 -8.93 35.18
N GLU A 54 39.45 -8.76 34.58
CA GLU A 54 39.86 -9.25 33.26
C GLU A 54 40.08 -10.77 33.26
N THR A 55 40.09 -11.37 32.06
CA THR A 55 41.08 -12.31 31.47
C THR A 55 40.43 -12.82 30.16
N GLY A 56 40.93 -12.73 28.93
CA GLY A 56 42.29 -12.61 28.43
C GLY A 56 42.72 -13.95 27.80
N SER A 57 42.56 -14.13 26.48
CA SER A 57 43.55 -14.83 25.64
C SER A 57 43.25 -14.77 24.15
N THR A 58 44.30 -14.40 23.43
CA THR A 58 44.48 -14.21 22.00
C THR A 58 45.29 -15.38 21.41
N ASN A 59 45.29 -15.48 20.07
CA ASN A 59 46.29 -16.10 19.13
C ASN A 59 45.67 -17.17 18.22
N THR A 60 45.98 -17.35 16.92
CA THR A 60 46.70 -16.60 15.86
C THR A 60 46.55 -17.43 14.55
N LEU A 61 46.42 -16.75 13.40
CA LEU A 61 47.01 -16.98 12.04
C LEU A 61 47.13 -18.38 11.36
N GLY A 62 46.81 -18.36 10.04
CA GLY A 62 47.23 -19.29 8.97
C GLY A 62 46.01 -19.88 8.24
N GLY A 63 45.75 -19.73 6.94
CA GLY A 63 46.60 -19.58 5.76
C GLY A 63 46.48 -20.86 4.90
N THR A 64 46.28 -20.72 3.58
CA THR A 64 46.46 -21.70 2.47
C THR A 64 45.19 -22.33 1.84
N GLU A 65 44.77 -21.78 0.69
CA GLU A 65 44.37 -22.51 -0.53
C GLU A 65 45.66 -23.03 -1.22
N PRO A 66 45.68 -24.09 -2.09
CA PRO A 66 44.98 -24.02 -3.39
C PRO A 66 44.61 -25.38 -4.12
N GLU A 67 43.96 -25.23 -5.29
CA GLU A 67 43.92 -26.07 -6.53
C GLU A 67 43.23 -27.45 -6.52
N ALA A 68 42.17 -27.70 -7.33
CA ALA A 68 42.08 -28.02 -8.78
C ALA A 68 42.39 -29.50 -9.14
N ASP A 69 41.45 -30.24 -9.78
CA ASP A 69 41.44 -30.52 -11.24
C ASP A 69 40.49 -31.68 -11.68
N THR A 70 39.86 -31.45 -12.84
CA THR A 70 39.35 -32.28 -13.98
C THR A 70 38.56 -33.61 -13.90
N GLU A 71 37.49 -33.61 -14.74
CA GLU A 71 37.03 -34.60 -15.77
C GLU A 71 36.83 -36.10 -15.40
N LYS A 72 35.78 -36.80 -15.86
CA LYS A 72 35.47 -37.08 -17.27
C LYS A 72 34.12 -37.80 -17.45
N ALA A 73 33.57 -37.61 -18.65
CA ALA A 73 32.35 -38.19 -19.20
C ALA A 73 32.32 -39.72 -19.33
N ASN A 74 31.10 -40.29 -19.44
CA ASN A 74 30.83 -41.26 -20.53
C ASN A 74 29.35 -41.32 -20.93
N LYS A 75 29.14 -41.48 -22.24
CA LYS A 75 27.90 -41.50 -23.03
C LYS A 75 27.78 -42.89 -23.68
N VAL A 76 26.61 -43.54 -23.62
CA VAL A 76 26.14 -44.62 -24.55
C VAL A 76 24.59 -44.64 -24.45
N GLU A 77 23.80 -44.05 -25.37
CA GLU A 77 23.29 -44.55 -26.67
C GLU A 77 22.66 -45.96 -26.65
N GLY A 78 21.32 -46.05 -26.71
CA GLY A 78 20.58 -46.50 -27.90
C GLY A 78 19.64 -47.65 -27.48
N GLN A 79 18.50 -47.98 -28.09
CA GLN A 79 17.85 -47.62 -29.34
C GLN A 79 16.44 -48.29 -29.26
N GLY A 80 15.34 -47.57 -29.46
CA GLY A 80 14.44 -47.77 -30.61
C GLY A 80 13.35 -48.85 -30.42
N ASN A 81 12.06 -48.49 -30.53
CA ASN A 81 11.33 -48.74 -31.78
C ASN A 81 9.99 -48.00 -31.86
N LYS A 82 9.63 -47.75 -33.11
CA LYS A 82 8.58 -46.96 -33.72
C LYS A 82 7.38 -47.86 -34.06
N SER A 83 6.14 -47.40 -33.93
CA SER A 83 5.18 -47.30 -35.05
C SER A 83 3.79 -46.84 -34.59
N SER A 84 3.29 -45.91 -35.41
CA SER A 84 1.95 -45.36 -35.56
C SER A 84 0.91 -46.38 -36.04
N ASP A 85 -0.36 -46.19 -35.68
CA ASP A 85 -1.46 -46.04 -36.65
C ASP A 85 -2.76 -45.46 -36.06
N ASP A 86 -3.59 -44.99 -36.98
CA ASP A 86 -4.66 -43.98 -36.94
C ASP A 86 -6.08 -44.49 -36.57
N SER A 87 -6.98 -43.52 -36.35
CA SER A 87 -8.45 -43.51 -36.54
C SER A 87 -9.43 -43.67 -35.35
N SER A 88 -10.01 -42.51 -35.00
CA SER A 88 -11.45 -42.21 -34.88
C SER A 88 -12.37 -43.04 -33.96
N SER A 89 -12.86 -42.45 -32.87
CA SER A 89 -14.20 -41.83 -32.82
C SER A 89 -14.68 -41.47 -31.41
N SER A 90 -15.47 -40.41 -31.34
CA SER A 90 -16.56 -40.13 -30.39
C SER A 90 -16.25 -39.66 -28.95
N THR A 91 -16.61 -38.39 -28.74
CA THR A 91 -17.39 -37.87 -27.62
C THR A 91 -16.88 -38.11 -26.20
N SER A 92 -16.25 -37.06 -25.66
CA SER A 92 -16.57 -36.62 -24.30
C SER A 92 -16.53 -35.10 -24.24
N LYS A 93 -17.70 -34.50 -23.98
CA LYS A 93 -17.78 -33.18 -23.34
C LYS A 93 -16.97 -33.29 -22.05
N THR A 94 -16.05 -32.36 -21.79
CA THR A 94 -15.79 -31.69 -20.50
C THR A 94 -14.54 -30.83 -20.68
N GLY A 95 -14.59 -29.60 -20.16
CA GLY A 95 -13.48 -28.66 -20.20
C GLY A 95 -13.82 -27.39 -20.96
N LYS A 96 -14.91 -26.69 -20.59
CA LYS A 96 -14.84 -25.24 -20.67
C LYS A 96 -13.78 -24.85 -19.66
N GLU A 97 -12.57 -24.68 -20.19
CA GLU A 97 -11.55 -23.82 -19.63
C GLU A 97 -12.25 -22.58 -19.05
N VAL A 98 -12.01 -22.31 -17.76
CA VAL A 98 -12.44 -21.08 -17.12
C VAL A 98 -11.62 -19.96 -17.76
N GLU A 99 -12.03 -19.55 -18.95
CA GLU A 99 -11.53 -18.35 -19.59
C GLU A 99 -11.78 -17.19 -18.63
N ASN A 100 -10.75 -16.38 -18.44
CA ASN A 100 -10.70 -15.22 -17.55
C ASN A 100 -11.92 -14.31 -17.71
N THR A 101 -12.99 -14.55 -16.94
CA THR A 101 -14.24 -13.77 -16.92
C THR A 101 -13.98 -12.30 -16.67
N ASN A 102 -12.92 -11.97 -15.93
CA ASN A 102 -12.44 -10.61 -15.71
C ASN A 102 -12.10 -9.87 -17.01
N SER A 103 -11.49 -10.54 -18.00
CA SER A 103 -11.01 -9.87 -19.23
C SER A 103 -12.16 -9.29 -20.07
N SER A 104 -13.21 -10.09 -20.30
CA SER A 104 -14.38 -9.65 -21.09
C SER A 104 -15.16 -8.52 -20.40
N VAL A 105 -15.29 -8.58 -19.08
CA VAL A 105 -15.94 -7.52 -18.29
C VAL A 105 -15.11 -6.24 -18.33
N VAL A 106 -13.78 -6.31 -18.18
CA VAL A 106 -12.88 -5.15 -18.25
C VAL A 106 -12.93 -4.48 -19.63
N GLU A 107 -13.00 -5.24 -20.72
CA GLU A 107 -13.20 -4.67 -22.06
C GLU A 107 -14.56 -3.97 -22.22
N SER A 108 -15.61 -4.54 -21.62
CA SER A 108 -16.94 -3.93 -21.63
C SER A 108 -16.96 -2.63 -20.82
N ILE A 109 -16.27 -2.60 -19.67
CA ILE A 109 -16.08 -1.39 -18.84
C ILE A 109 -15.37 -0.31 -19.65
N ARG A 110 -14.26 -0.67 -20.30
CA ARG A 110 -13.47 0.25 -21.14
C ARG A 110 -14.32 0.95 -22.20
N LYS A 111 -15.20 0.21 -22.89
CA LYS A 111 -16.15 0.77 -23.89
C LYS A 111 -17.16 1.76 -23.29
N GLN A 112 -17.44 1.70 -21.99
CA GLN A 112 -18.36 2.62 -21.30
C GLN A 112 -17.67 3.91 -20.83
N ILE A 113 -16.33 3.96 -20.80
CA ILE A 113 -15.57 5.13 -20.37
C ILE A 113 -15.50 6.12 -21.52
N LYS A 114 -16.09 7.31 -21.34
CA LYS A 114 -16.08 8.42 -22.30
C LYS A 114 -15.28 9.57 -21.71
N THR A 115 -14.00 9.66 -22.08
CA THR A 115 -13.05 10.61 -21.51
C THR A 115 -11.96 10.99 -22.51
N ASN A 116 -11.27 12.11 -22.29
CA ASN A 116 -10.09 12.50 -23.05
C ASN A 116 -8.79 12.01 -22.40
N LEU A 117 -8.88 11.40 -21.21
CA LEU A 117 -7.73 10.85 -20.51
C LEU A 117 -7.27 9.53 -21.14
N PRO A 118 -5.98 9.19 -21.05
CA PRO A 118 -5.54 7.83 -21.29
C PRO A 118 -6.25 6.88 -20.31
N VAL A 119 -7.02 5.93 -20.83
CA VAL A 119 -7.72 4.94 -20.02
C VAL A 119 -6.71 3.88 -19.57
N MET A 120 -6.71 3.63 -18.27
CA MET A 120 -5.98 2.55 -17.61
C MET A 120 -6.96 1.79 -16.73
N LEU A 121 -6.88 0.46 -16.73
CA LEU A 121 -7.72 -0.41 -15.89
C LEU A 121 -6.92 -1.63 -15.42
N PRO A 122 -7.19 -2.15 -14.20
CA PRO A 122 -6.67 -3.44 -13.76
C PRO A 122 -7.21 -4.58 -14.63
N THR A 123 -6.36 -5.53 -15.00
CA THR A 123 -6.78 -6.77 -15.69
C THR A 123 -6.97 -7.95 -14.73
N ASN A 124 -6.53 -7.81 -13.48
CA ASN A 124 -6.73 -8.77 -12.41
C ASN A 124 -7.44 -8.09 -11.24
N LEU A 125 -8.51 -8.71 -10.72
CA LEU A 125 -9.31 -8.20 -9.61
C LEU A 125 -9.60 -9.37 -8.64
N PRO A 126 -9.67 -9.12 -7.33
CA PRO A 126 -9.86 -10.16 -6.31
C PRO A 126 -11.33 -10.58 -6.24
N VAL A 127 -11.81 -11.29 -7.26
CA VAL A 127 -13.16 -11.86 -7.29
C VAL A 127 -13.11 -13.23 -6.62
N GLU A 128 -13.98 -13.43 -5.62
CA GLU A 128 -14.08 -14.72 -4.94
C GLU A 128 -14.55 -15.85 -5.88
N GLY A 129 -14.07 -17.07 -5.61
CA GLY A 129 -14.45 -18.25 -6.39
C GLY A 129 -15.97 -18.46 -6.43
N GLY A 130 -16.53 -18.59 -7.63
CA GLY A 130 -17.97 -18.78 -7.84
C GLY A 130 -18.80 -17.48 -7.88
N LYS A 131 -18.19 -16.31 -7.66
CA LYS A 131 -18.81 -15.01 -7.86
C LYS A 131 -18.59 -14.49 -9.29
N TYR A 132 -19.34 -13.45 -9.64
CA TYR A 132 -19.28 -12.77 -10.93
C TYR A 132 -18.82 -11.33 -10.75
N LEU A 133 -18.02 -10.82 -11.67
CA LEU A 133 -17.58 -9.44 -11.70
C LEU A 133 -18.62 -8.55 -12.40
N THR A 134 -18.98 -7.44 -11.77
CA THR A 134 -19.70 -6.33 -12.41
C THR A 134 -19.11 -4.99 -11.99
N ALA A 135 -19.56 -3.91 -12.61
CA ALA A 135 -19.03 -2.58 -12.30
C ALA A 135 -20.05 -1.47 -12.52
N LYS A 136 -19.85 -0.37 -11.81
CA LYS A 136 -20.45 0.93 -12.07
C LYS A 136 -19.40 1.89 -12.61
N VAL A 137 -19.64 2.41 -13.80
CA VAL A 137 -18.77 3.32 -14.53
C VAL A 137 -19.38 4.72 -14.55
N GLN A 138 -18.57 5.70 -14.19
CA GLN A 138 -18.89 7.12 -14.35
C GLN A 138 -17.72 7.80 -15.04
N SER A 139 -17.97 8.64 -16.03
CA SER A 139 -16.90 9.33 -16.74
C SER A 139 -17.36 10.65 -17.35
N ASN A 140 -16.40 11.54 -17.55
CA ASN A 140 -16.49 12.72 -18.39
C ASN A 140 -15.13 13.03 -19.01
N ASN A 141 -15.01 14.15 -19.71
CA ASN A 141 -13.79 14.54 -20.42
C ASN A 141 -12.51 14.52 -19.56
N ASN A 142 -12.63 14.80 -18.26
CA ASN A 142 -11.48 15.03 -17.36
C ASN A 142 -11.40 14.03 -16.21
N ASN A 143 -12.32 13.06 -16.12
CA ASN A 143 -12.25 12.01 -15.12
C ASN A 143 -13.00 10.75 -15.53
N TYR A 144 -12.63 9.64 -14.90
CA TYR A 144 -13.44 8.44 -14.86
C TYR A 144 -13.29 7.73 -13.51
N SER A 145 -14.34 7.00 -13.12
CA SER A 145 -14.40 6.17 -11.92
C SER A 145 -15.08 4.85 -12.27
N VAL A 146 -14.45 3.75 -11.87
CA VAL A 146 -14.99 2.40 -11.96
C VAL A 146 -15.03 1.83 -10.56
N VAL A 147 -16.25 1.55 -10.07
CA VAL A 147 -16.45 0.81 -8.82
C VAL A 147 -16.77 -0.62 -9.21
N TYR A 148 -15.94 -1.57 -8.77
CA TYR A 148 -16.06 -2.99 -9.06
C TYR A 148 -16.79 -3.70 -7.92
N TYR A 149 -17.68 -4.61 -8.31
CA TYR A 149 -18.48 -5.38 -7.39
C TYR A 149 -18.37 -6.86 -7.73
N GLN A 150 -18.50 -7.69 -6.70
CA GLN A 150 -18.75 -9.13 -6.88
C GLN A 150 -20.20 -9.48 -6.59
N THR A 151 -20.78 -10.41 -7.35
CA THR A 151 -22.18 -10.82 -7.22
C THR A 151 -22.34 -12.34 -7.32
N ASP A 152 -23.43 -12.89 -6.75
CA ASP A 152 -23.73 -14.34 -6.82
C ASP A 152 -24.21 -14.83 -8.19
N LYS A 153 -24.62 -13.89 -9.05
CA LYS A 153 -25.10 -14.15 -10.40
C LYS A 153 -24.54 -13.10 -11.34
N GLU A 154 -24.52 -13.41 -12.63
CA GLU A 154 -24.13 -12.46 -13.64
C GLU A 154 -25.05 -11.22 -13.63
N VAL A 155 -24.43 -10.03 -13.55
CA VAL A 155 -25.12 -8.74 -13.57
C VAL A 155 -24.39 -7.85 -14.59
N PRO A 156 -25.09 -7.30 -15.59
CA PRO A 156 -24.48 -6.39 -16.55
C PRO A 156 -23.83 -5.17 -15.88
N ILE A 157 -22.76 -4.66 -16.48
CA ILE A 157 -22.16 -3.40 -16.02
C ILE A 157 -23.17 -2.26 -16.10
N ASN A 158 -23.09 -1.31 -15.16
CA ASN A 158 -24.02 -0.19 -15.00
C ASN A 158 -25.49 -0.56 -14.75
N ASP A 159 -25.80 -1.82 -14.46
CA ASP A 159 -27.16 -2.22 -14.12
C ASP A 159 -27.65 -1.53 -12.83
N GLU A 160 -28.92 -1.15 -12.80
CA GLU A 160 -29.55 -0.47 -11.67
C GLU A 160 -29.52 -1.30 -10.38
N SER A 161 -29.49 -2.64 -10.48
CA SER A 161 -29.38 -3.55 -9.34
C SER A 161 -28.08 -3.37 -8.55
N VAL A 162 -27.00 -2.91 -9.19
CA VAL A 162 -25.71 -2.62 -8.53
C VAL A 162 -25.85 -1.52 -7.46
N LYS A 163 -26.84 -0.62 -7.58
CA LYS A 163 -27.12 0.42 -6.57
C LYS A 163 -27.64 -0.15 -5.24
N LYS A 164 -28.14 -1.38 -5.24
CA LYS A 164 -28.69 -2.07 -4.07
C LYS A 164 -27.65 -2.91 -3.35
N LEU A 165 -26.47 -3.09 -3.96
CA LEU A 165 -25.37 -3.82 -3.34
C LEU A 165 -24.82 -3.03 -2.15
N SER A 166 -24.37 -3.78 -1.16
CA SER A 166 -23.78 -3.26 0.07
C SER A 166 -22.36 -2.74 -0.18
N LYS A 167 -21.76 -2.10 0.84
CA LYS A 167 -20.35 -1.70 0.78
C LYS A 167 -19.40 -2.89 0.78
N ASP A 168 -19.86 -4.04 1.27
CA ASP A 168 -19.07 -5.26 1.41
C ASP A 168 -19.00 -6.02 0.07
N ASP A 169 -19.90 -5.71 -0.86
CA ASP A 169 -19.84 -6.23 -2.24
C ASP A 169 -18.82 -5.47 -3.11
N VAL A 170 -18.32 -4.32 -2.65
CA VAL A 170 -17.31 -3.53 -3.37
C VAL A 170 -15.94 -4.14 -3.15
N ILE A 171 -15.33 -4.62 -4.23
CA ILE A 171 -14.01 -5.27 -4.17
C ILE A 171 -12.87 -4.36 -4.61
N ALA A 172 -13.16 -3.30 -5.37
CA ALA A 172 -12.17 -2.31 -5.79
C ALA A 172 -12.84 -1.03 -6.29
N LYS A 173 -12.10 0.08 -6.26
CA LYS A 173 -12.44 1.31 -6.95
C LYS A 173 -11.22 1.84 -7.68
N PHE A 174 -11.35 2.07 -8.98
CA PHE A 174 -10.30 2.64 -9.81
C PHE A 174 -10.73 3.99 -10.38
N THR A 175 -9.86 4.99 -10.35
CA THR A 175 -10.14 6.32 -10.92
C THR A 175 -8.99 6.84 -11.74
N GLY A 176 -9.29 7.65 -12.75
CA GLY A 176 -8.35 8.58 -13.39
C GLY A 176 -8.90 9.99 -13.33
N HIS A 177 -8.09 10.96 -12.90
CA HIS A 177 -8.51 12.35 -12.71
C HIS A 177 -7.46 13.32 -13.22
N GLN A 178 -7.87 14.27 -14.07
CA GLN A 178 -7.02 15.36 -14.55
C GLN A 178 -7.07 16.56 -13.60
N TYR A 179 -5.91 16.95 -13.10
CA TYR A 179 -5.67 18.17 -12.34
C TYR A 179 -5.29 19.35 -13.25
N ALA A 180 -5.33 20.58 -12.74
CA ALA A 180 -5.05 21.75 -13.58
C ALA A 180 -3.57 21.83 -14.00
N SER A 181 -2.67 21.19 -13.25
CA SER A 181 -1.24 21.13 -13.56
C SER A 181 -0.59 19.84 -13.07
N THR A 182 0.62 19.56 -13.57
CA THR A 182 1.50 18.50 -13.05
C THR A 182 1.80 18.69 -11.55
N GLY A 183 1.98 19.94 -11.10
CA GLY A 183 2.23 20.23 -9.69
C GLY A 183 1.05 19.88 -8.79
N GLU A 184 -0.16 20.30 -9.19
CA GLU A 184 -1.39 19.94 -8.45
C GLU A 184 -1.62 18.44 -8.40
N ALA A 185 -1.26 17.70 -9.46
CA ALA A 185 -1.31 16.24 -9.47
C ALA A 185 -0.29 15.64 -8.48
N SER A 186 0.93 16.20 -8.41
CA SER A 186 1.97 15.76 -7.48
C SER A 186 1.57 15.93 -6.02
N ASP A 187 0.87 17.00 -5.68
CA ASP A 187 0.35 17.24 -4.32
C ASP A 187 -0.61 16.13 -3.85
N GLN A 188 -1.19 15.34 -4.76
CA GLN A 188 -2.12 14.25 -4.43
C GLN A 188 -1.45 12.90 -4.20
N ILE A 189 -0.20 12.74 -4.65
CA ILE A 189 0.52 11.47 -4.55
C ILE A 189 0.99 11.25 -3.12
N GLY A 190 1.48 12.30 -2.45
CA GLY A 190 2.09 12.18 -1.13
C GLY A 190 3.37 11.34 -1.17
N PHE A 191 4.19 11.53 -2.22
CA PHE A 191 5.47 10.85 -2.35
C PHE A 191 6.41 11.23 -1.20
N GLU A 192 7.06 10.23 -0.62
CA GLU A 192 8.04 10.40 0.44
C GLU A 192 9.35 9.71 0.09
N GLU A 193 10.47 10.41 0.29
CA GLU A 193 11.81 9.85 0.15
C GLU A 193 12.29 9.37 1.53
N TYR A 194 11.94 8.12 1.88
CA TYR A 194 12.12 7.59 3.23
C TYR A 194 13.57 7.56 3.69
N SER A 195 14.52 7.43 2.75
CA SER A 195 15.95 7.51 3.07
C SER A 195 16.40 8.85 3.67
N LYS A 196 15.61 9.91 3.44
CA LYS A 196 15.82 11.25 3.98
C LYS A 196 14.88 11.58 5.14
N ALA A 197 13.77 10.86 5.29
CA ALA A 197 12.79 11.06 6.35
C ALA A 197 13.32 10.63 7.74
N GLY A 198 14.27 9.69 7.77
CA GLY A 198 14.82 9.13 9.01
C GLY A 198 14.21 7.77 9.35
N GLY A 199 14.25 7.38 10.62
CA GLY A 199 13.73 6.08 11.08
C GLY A 199 14.80 5.00 11.26
N GLU A 200 14.42 3.93 11.95
CA GLU A 200 15.26 2.75 12.16
C GLU A 200 15.36 1.95 10.87
N LYS A 201 16.59 1.67 10.42
CA LYS A 201 16.81 0.87 9.20
C LYS A 201 16.45 -0.59 9.45
N VAL A 202 15.67 -1.16 8.56
CA VAL A 202 15.32 -2.58 8.55
C VAL A 202 15.63 -3.18 7.18
N ASP A 203 16.14 -4.41 7.16
CA ASP A 203 16.40 -5.13 5.92
C ASP A 203 15.10 -5.76 5.40
N LEU A 204 14.71 -5.44 4.17
CA LEU A 204 13.54 -5.98 3.49
C LEU A 204 13.88 -7.12 2.51
N GLY A 205 15.16 -7.48 2.38
CA GLY A 205 15.65 -8.40 1.35
C GLY A 205 15.93 -7.69 0.03
N HIS A 206 16.50 -8.40 -0.94
CA HIS A 206 16.79 -7.89 -2.29
C HIS A 206 17.60 -6.58 -2.33
N ASN A 207 18.47 -6.38 -1.32
CA ASN A 207 19.23 -5.15 -1.10
C ASN A 207 18.36 -3.89 -0.89
N ILE A 208 17.10 -4.06 -0.48
CA ILE A 208 16.17 -2.98 -0.17
C ILE A 208 16.20 -2.72 1.35
N THR A 209 16.51 -1.48 1.70
CA THR A 209 16.44 -1.00 3.09
C THR A 209 15.11 -0.27 3.30
N GLY A 210 14.34 -0.73 4.28
CA GLY A 210 13.18 -0.02 4.81
C GLY A 210 13.54 0.88 5.98
N TYR A 211 12.67 1.83 6.25
CA TYR A 211 12.81 2.83 7.31
C TYR A 211 11.59 2.74 8.22
N GLN A 212 11.82 2.28 9.43
CA GLN A 212 10.79 2.03 10.42
C GLN A 212 10.60 3.26 11.33
N ASP A 213 9.37 3.71 11.47
CA ASP A 213 8.99 4.78 12.40
C ASP A 213 7.69 4.43 13.13
N ALA A 214 7.60 4.82 14.41
CA ALA A 214 6.51 4.49 15.30
C ALA A 214 5.93 5.75 15.97
N GLY A 215 4.60 5.86 15.97
CA GLY A 215 3.91 6.99 16.59
C GLY A 215 2.42 6.75 16.77
N ALA A 216 1.85 7.28 17.87
CA ALA A 216 0.42 7.22 18.17
C ALA A 216 -0.21 5.81 18.02
N GLY A 217 0.51 4.77 18.45
CA GLY A 217 0.06 3.37 18.37
C GLY A 217 0.16 2.73 16.99
N SER A 218 0.68 3.44 15.99
CA SER A 218 0.97 2.89 14.65
C SER A 218 2.47 2.72 14.45
N LEU A 219 2.84 1.67 13.72
CA LEU A 219 4.18 1.43 13.22
C LEU A 219 4.14 1.44 11.70
N TRP A 220 5.10 2.10 11.10
CA TRP A 220 5.25 2.23 9.65
C TRP A 220 6.62 1.74 9.23
N ILE A 221 6.66 1.05 8.11
CA ILE A 221 7.91 0.72 7.41
C ILE A 221 7.78 1.27 6.01
N GLY A 222 8.52 2.33 5.72
CA GLY A 222 8.56 3.00 4.43
C GLY A 222 9.80 2.62 3.62
N TRP A 223 9.67 2.49 2.31
CA TRP A 223 10.79 2.30 1.39
C TRP A 223 10.48 2.90 0.01
N ASN A 224 11.51 3.02 -0.82
CA ASN A 224 11.38 3.53 -2.18
C ASN A 224 11.85 2.48 -3.20
N GLU A 225 11.10 2.32 -4.29
CA GLU A 225 11.46 1.51 -5.44
C GLU A 225 11.26 2.34 -6.73
N GLY A 226 12.36 2.77 -7.35
CA GLY A 226 12.31 3.67 -8.49
C GLY A 226 11.58 4.97 -8.17
N ARG A 227 10.43 5.21 -8.82
CA ARG A 227 9.57 6.40 -8.63
C ARG A 227 8.42 6.17 -7.64
N TRP A 228 8.40 5.02 -6.98
CA TRP A 228 7.39 4.67 -5.99
C TRP A 228 7.91 4.91 -4.58
N SER A 229 7.06 5.50 -3.74
CA SER A 229 7.15 5.40 -2.28
C SER A 229 6.14 4.34 -1.81
N LEU A 230 6.58 3.44 -0.96
CA LEU A 230 5.75 2.36 -0.43
C LEU A 230 5.79 2.42 1.10
N ALA A 231 4.67 2.13 1.74
CA ALA A 231 4.59 2.04 3.18
C ALA A 231 3.74 0.84 3.61
N ALA A 232 4.25 0.06 4.57
CA ALA A 232 3.49 -0.95 5.28
C ALA A 232 3.17 -0.42 6.69
N ARG A 233 1.88 -0.38 7.03
CA ARG A 233 1.38 0.02 8.34
C ARG A 233 0.98 -1.19 9.17
N THR A 234 1.36 -1.19 10.44
CA THR A 234 0.82 -2.09 11.46
C THR A 234 0.57 -1.32 12.76
N SER A 235 0.06 -2.02 13.78
CA SER A 235 -0.05 -1.50 15.14
C SER A 235 1.25 -1.77 15.91
N THR A 236 1.62 -0.89 16.85
CA THR A 236 2.89 -1.01 17.60
C THR A 236 2.97 -2.25 18.49
N ASP A 237 1.84 -2.88 18.81
CA ASP A 237 1.77 -4.17 19.52
C ASP A 237 2.01 -5.38 18.59
N LYS A 238 1.96 -5.18 17.28
CA LYS A 238 2.21 -6.20 16.24
C LYS A 238 3.26 -5.75 15.21
N PRO A 239 4.48 -5.41 15.65
CA PRO A 239 5.51 -4.86 14.77
C PRO A 239 5.93 -5.84 13.67
N LYS A 240 5.90 -7.15 13.95
CA LYS A 240 6.29 -8.21 13.01
C LYS A 240 5.41 -8.24 11.77
N ASP A 241 4.09 -8.05 11.93
CA ASP A 241 3.13 -8.11 10.82
C ASP A 241 3.43 -7.05 9.75
N GLY A 242 3.87 -5.85 10.17
CA GLY A 242 4.26 -4.78 9.24
C GLY A 242 5.55 -5.12 8.48
N LEU A 243 6.55 -5.67 9.17
CA LEU A 243 7.81 -6.08 8.55
C LEU A 243 7.62 -7.25 7.59
N GLU A 244 6.80 -8.24 7.97
CA GLU A 244 6.45 -9.38 7.10
C GLU A 244 5.69 -8.91 5.86
N LEU A 245 4.75 -7.97 6.00
CA LEU A 245 4.05 -7.39 4.87
C LEU A 245 4.99 -6.63 3.93
N ALA A 246 5.90 -5.81 4.47
CA ALA A 246 6.88 -5.07 3.67
C ALA A 246 7.79 -6.02 2.87
N LYS A 247 8.32 -7.07 3.53
CA LYS A 247 9.13 -8.10 2.86
C LYS A 247 8.36 -8.85 1.79
N LYS A 248 7.08 -9.17 2.04
CA LYS A 248 6.22 -9.85 1.08
C LYS A 248 5.94 -8.98 -0.14
N ALA A 249 5.74 -7.68 0.06
CA ALA A 249 5.56 -6.71 -1.02
C ALA A 249 6.83 -6.57 -1.87
N VAL A 250 7.98 -6.35 -1.24
CA VAL A 250 9.29 -6.28 -1.90
C VAL A 250 9.55 -7.55 -2.72
N ASN A 251 9.41 -8.72 -2.11
CA ASN A 251 9.61 -9.99 -2.81
C ASN A 251 8.65 -10.20 -3.98
N TYR A 252 7.41 -9.72 -3.89
CA TYR A 252 6.46 -9.81 -4.99
C TYR A 252 6.86 -8.89 -6.16
N LEU A 253 7.39 -7.69 -5.87
CA LEU A 253 7.73 -6.70 -6.88
C LEU A 253 9.02 -7.02 -7.67
N GLU A 254 9.89 -7.88 -7.16
CA GLU A 254 11.04 -8.40 -7.92
C GLU A 254 10.64 -9.01 -9.27
N ASP A 255 9.52 -9.75 -9.29
CA ASP A 255 9.02 -10.43 -10.49
C ASP A 255 7.80 -9.74 -11.12
N ASN A 256 7.27 -8.68 -10.49
CA ASN A 256 6.01 -8.03 -10.91
C ASN A 256 6.17 -6.51 -10.97
N THR A 257 6.09 -5.95 -12.18
CA THR A 257 6.32 -4.52 -12.39
C THR A 257 5.05 -3.69 -12.17
N LEU A 258 5.15 -2.66 -11.34
CA LEU A 258 4.12 -1.61 -11.22
C LEU A 258 4.05 -0.75 -12.49
N PRO A 259 2.88 -0.15 -12.81
CA PRO A 259 2.81 0.88 -13.83
C PRO A 259 3.84 1.98 -13.56
N ALA A 260 4.67 2.31 -14.55
CA ALA A 260 5.71 3.31 -14.38
C ALA A 260 5.07 4.72 -14.29
N PRO A 261 5.12 5.40 -13.12
CA PRO A 261 4.63 6.78 -13.00
C PRO A 261 5.47 7.68 -13.90
N LYS A 262 4.97 8.83 -14.38
CA LYS A 262 5.87 9.81 -15.01
C LYS A 262 6.70 10.54 -13.97
N ASP A 263 6.06 10.92 -12.87
CA ASP A 263 6.67 11.69 -11.80
C ASP A 263 6.83 10.80 -10.56
N HIS A 264 5.76 10.59 -9.79
CA HIS A 264 5.79 9.78 -8.59
C HIS A 264 4.54 8.91 -8.42
N GLY A 265 4.69 7.85 -7.62
CA GLY A 265 3.58 7.06 -7.11
C GLY A 265 3.74 6.74 -5.63
N MET A 266 2.63 6.43 -4.97
CA MET A 266 2.55 6.06 -3.56
C MET A 266 1.69 4.81 -3.39
N ILE A 267 2.18 3.86 -2.59
CA ILE A 267 1.45 2.67 -2.16
C ILE A 267 1.40 2.65 -0.65
N HIS A 268 0.20 2.53 -0.10
CA HIS A 268 -0.03 2.27 1.31
C HIS A 268 -0.66 0.89 1.47
N LEU A 269 0.01 0.03 2.24
CA LEU A 269 -0.45 -1.29 2.64
C LEU A 269 -0.66 -1.34 4.15
N SER A 270 -1.68 -2.08 4.59
CA SER A 270 -2.03 -2.26 6.01
C SER A 270 -1.99 -3.74 6.37
N ALA A 271 -1.34 -4.07 7.48
CA ALA A 271 -1.33 -5.42 8.04
C ALA A 271 -2.63 -5.76 8.81
N LYS A 272 -3.52 -4.78 9.01
CA LYS A 272 -4.83 -4.97 9.65
C LYS A 272 -5.95 -5.09 8.61
N GLU A 273 -6.86 -6.05 8.80
CA GLU A 273 -8.11 -6.18 8.02
C GLU A 273 -9.07 -5.00 8.25
N SER A 274 -9.91 -4.66 7.25
CA SER A 274 -10.75 -3.42 7.09
C SER A 274 -10.00 -2.17 6.55
N SER A 275 -9.16 -2.38 5.54
CA SER A 275 -7.93 -1.62 5.29
C SER A 275 -8.06 -0.23 4.63
N GLY A 276 -7.16 0.65 5.04
CA GLY A 276 -6.85 1.93 4.40
C GLY A 276 -5.85 1.79 3.25
N ASN A 277 -5.86 0.65 2.56
CA ASN A 277 -4.96 0.40 1.44
C ASN A 277 -5.30 1.33 0.28
N PHE A 278 -4.26 1.86 -0.38
CA PHE A 278 -4.43 2.56 -1.63
C PHE A 278 -3.16 2.53 -2.47
N VAL A 279 -3.34 2.71 -3.76
CA VAL A 279 -2.27 2.96 -4.73
C VAL A 279 -2.63 4.21 -5.50
N LYS A 280 -1.72 5.16 -5.60
CA LYS A 280 -1.88 6.37 -6.43
C LYS A 280 -0.63 6.62 -7.25
N TRP A 281 -0.78 6.98 -8.51
CA TRP A 281 0.37 7.42 -9.30
C TRP A 281 0.00 8.46 -10.34
N GLN A 282 1.01 9.23 -10.68
CA GLN A 282 0.92 10.35 -11.58
C GLN A 282 1.42 10.01 -12.98
N ASN A 283 0.70 10.51 -13.98
CA ASN A 283 1.15 10.62 -15.35
C ASN A 283 0.92 12.06 -15.83
N ASN A 284 1.92 12.92 -15.67
CA ASN A 284 1.79 14.37 -15.85
C ASN A 284 0.67 14.96 -14.97
N GLY A 285 -0.32 15.66 -15.54
CA GLY A 285 -1.44 16.20 -14.79
C GLY A 285 -2.54 15.20 -14.43
N VAL A 286 -2.40 13.91 -14.75
CA VAL A 286 -3.41 12.88 -14.43
C VAL A 286 -2.95 12.03 -13.25
N VAL A 287 -3.82 11.86 -12.25
CA VAL A 287 -3.62 10.90 -11.16
C VAL A 287 -4.54 9.72 -11.35
N TYR A 288 -3.96 8.53 -11.29
CA TYR A 288 -4.70 7.27 -11.18
C TYR A 288 -4.72 6.82 -9.72
N SER A 289 -5.87 6.31 -9.25
CA SER A 289 -6.04 5.80 -7.89
C SER A 289 -6.69 4.43 -7.93
N LEU A 290 -6.22 3.52 -7.08
CA LEU A 290 -6.83 2.23 -6.77
C LEU A 290 -7.05 2.15 -5.25
N GLU A 291 -8.30 1.89 -4.87
CA GLU A 291 -8.77 1.90 -3.48
C GLU A 291 -9.73 0.73 -3.25
N ARG A 292 -10.14 0.53 -1.99
CA ARG A 292 -11.22 -0.41 -1.59
C ARG A 292 -10.90 -1.90 -1.76
N ILE A 293 -9.63 -2.26 -1.95
CA ILE A 293 -9.19 -3.66 -1.86
C ILE A 293 -8.68 -3.91 -0.44
N GLU A 294 -9.33 -4.85 0.26
CA GLU A 294 -9.06 -5.09 1.67
C GLU A 294 -7.71 -5.77 1.92
N ASP A 295 -7.38 -6.83 1.17
CA ASP A 295 -6.09 -7.52 1.28
C ASP A 295 -4.97 -6.71 0.61
N SER A 296 -3.87 -6.52 1.34
CA SER A 296 -2.73 -5.72 0.88
C SER A 296 -2.00 -6.34 -0.30
N MET A 297 -1.96 -7.67 -0.41
CA MET A 297 -1.30 -8.32 -1.54
C MET A 297 -2.19 -8.35 -2.77
N ASP A 298 -3.50 -8.48 -2.61
CA ASP A 298 -4.45 -8.35 -3.71
C ASP A 298 -4.50 -6.92 -4.23
N MET A 299 -4.32 -5.91 -3.36
CA MET A 299 -4.09 -4.52 -3.78
C MET A 299 -2.86 -4.43 -4.70
N LEU A 300 -1.74 -5.02 -4.28
CA LEU A 300 -0.49 -4.97 -5.04
C LEU A 300 -0.58 -5.74 -6.37
N LYS A 301 -1.17 -6.94 -6.37
CA LYS A 301 -1.42 -7.74 -7.59
C LYS A 301 -2.38 -7.03 -8.54
N THR A 302 -3.40 -6.35 -8.01
CA THR A 302 -4.33 -5.59 -8.84
C THR A 302 -3.62 -4.40 -9.47
N ALA A 303 -2.78 -3.69 -8.70
CA ALA A 303 -2.01 -2.55 -9.19
C ALA A 303 -1.00 -2.93 -10.29
N THR A 304 -0.25 -4.02 -10.13
CA THR A 304 0.69 -4.51 -11.17
C THR A 304 -0.03 -5.02 -12.41
N SER A 305 -1.31 -5.38 -12.31
CA SER A 305 -2.14 -5.77 -13.45
C SER A 305 -2.70 -4.61 -14.27
N VAL A 306 -2.49 -3.35 -13.84
CA VAL A 306 -3.06 -2.19 -14.54
C VAL A 306 -2.38 -1.99 -15.87
N LYS A 307 -3.20 -1.97 -16.93
CA LYS A 307 -2.73 -1.77 -18.30
C LYS A 307 -3.40 -0.57 -18.93
N LYS A 308 -2.64 0.14 -19.75
CA LYS A 308 -3.16 1.12 -20.70
C LYS A 308 -3.79 0.37 -21.88
N ASP A 309 -4.83 0.97 -22.45
CA ASP A 309 -5.37 0.63 -23.77
C ASP A 309 -4.30 0.74 -24.88
#